data_AF-A0A7W6TGF1-F1
#
_entry.id   AF-A0A7W6TGF1-F1
#
_cell.length_a   1.000
_cell.length_b   1.000
_cell.length_c   1.000
_cell.angle_alpha   90.00
_cell.angle_beta   90.00
_cell.angle_gamma   90.00
#
_symmetry.space_group_name_H-M   'P 1'
#
loop_
_entity.id
_entity.type
_entity.pdbx_description
1 polymer ?
#
loop_
_entity_poly.entity_id
_entity_poly.type
_entity_poly.pdbx_seq_one_letter_code
_entity_poly.pdbx_strand_id
1 'polypeptide(L)'
;MTHVKAGGVKLKPEKGLNLPDTALGLSPLTAKDEGDLAAVIGNADMLGYSFVSRPEDLDLLEKALGAHPPRVEKLGLVAKIEQPEAVRNLPALIARAHTLGRPFGVMIARGDLAAEIGFERVAEMQEEILWLCEAASVPTVWATQVLEDLVKDGLPSRGEMTDAAMAARAECVMLNKGPAVAEAVTLLDTLLARMDEHIFKKTPTLRALKSW
;
A
#
# COMPACT_ATOMS: atom_id res chain seq x y z
N MET A 1 9.36 19.35 13.67
CA MET A 1 8.57 20.25 12.80
C MET A 1 9.40 21.50 12.54
N THR A 2 9.88 21.69 11.31
CA THR A 2 10.65 22.89 10.93
C THR A 2 9.75 23.98 10.32
N HIS A 3 8.56 23.63 9.85
CA HIS A 3 7.58 24.56 9.26
C HIS A 3 6.16 24.17 9.67
N VAL A 4 5.30 25.16 9.91
CA VAL A 4 3.87 25.02 10.26
C VAL A 4 3.08 26.12 9.54
N LYS A 5 1.86 25.82 9.10
CA LYS A 5 0.97 26.82 8.48
C LYS A 5 0.73 28.00 9.42
N ALA A 6 0.55 29.20 8.85
CA ALA A 6 0.14 30.37 9.62
C ALA A 6 -1.16 30.06 10.39
N GLY A 7 -1.15 30.29 11.71
CA GLY A 7 -2.26 29.91 12.61
C GLY A 7 -2.06 28.59 13.37
N GLY A 8 -0.97 27.87 13.10
CA GLY A 8 -0.67 26.63 13.82
C GLY A 8 -1.46 25.42 13.32
N VAL A 9 -1.17 24.25 13.90
CA VAL A 9 -1.97 23.02 13.68
C VAL A 9 -2.26 22.39 15.03
N LYS A 10 -3.51 21.97 15.23
CA LYS A 10 -3.90 21.22 16.43
C LYS A 10 -3.47 19.76 16.24
N LEU A 11 -2.45 19.35 16.99
CA LEU A 11 -2.04 17.94 17.06
C LEU A 11 -3.02 17.18 17.95
N LYS A 12 -3.53 16.06 17.46
CA LYS A 12 -4.31 15.13 18.27
C LYS A 12 -3.34 14.25 19.08
N PRO A 13 -3.75 13.72 20.25
CA PRO A 13 -2.99 12.68 20.94
C PRO A 13 -2.66 11.51 20.02
N GLU A 14 -1.55 10.82 20.31
CA GLU A 14 -1.10 9.61 19.59
C GLU A 14 -0.83 9.81 18.10
N LYS A 15 -0.61 11.06 17.67
CA LYS A 15 -0.13 11.34 16.31
C LYS A 15 1.31 10.83 16.17
N GLY A 16 1.51 9.91 15.23
CA GLY A 16 2.83 9.43 14.84
C GLY A 16 3.74 10.58 14.39
N LEU A 17 5.03 10.42 14.67
CA LEU A 17 6.09 11.32 14.24
C LEU A 17 6.91 10.59 13.20
N ASN A 18 7.20 11.27 12.09
CA ASN A 18 8.16 10.79 11.12
C ASN A 18 9.50 11.52 11.29
N LEU A 19 10.61 10.78 11.21
CA LEU A 19 11.96 11.31 11.36
C LEU A 19 12.76 10.96 10.09
N PRO A 20 12.57 11.72 9.00
CA PRO A 20 13.28 11.49 7.75
C PRO A 20 14.80 11.43 7.98
N ASP A 21 15.48 10.62 7.17
CA ASP A 21 16.94 10.43 7.20
C ASP A 21 17.49 9.83 8.52
N THR A 22 16.61 9.35 9.41
CA THR A 22 17.00 8.75 10.70
C THR A 22 16.67 7.26 10.73
N ALA A 23 17.69 6.42 10.85
CA ALA A 23 17.50 4.99 11.10
C ALA A 23 17.10 4.77 12.56
N LEU A 24 15.81 4.56 12.81
CA LEU A 24 15.28 4.32 14.17
C LEU A 24 15.66 2.94 14.73
N GLY A 25 16.06 2.00 13.88
CA GLY A 25 16.46 0.65 14.29
C GLY A 25 15.35 -0.13 14.99
N LEU A 26 14.09 0.22 14.72
CA LEU A 26 12.93 -0.44 15.30
C LEU A 26 12.61 -1.72 14.51
N SER A 27 12.26 -2.77 15.23
CA SER A 27 11.71 -3.98 14.62
C SER A 27 10.35 -3.64 13.98
N PRO A 28 10.09 -4.08 12.73
CA PRO A 28 8.77 -3.94 12.12
C PRO A 28 7.72 -4.83 12.78
N LEU A 29 8.13 -5.85 13.55
CA LEU A 29 7.25 -6.64 14.41
C LEU A 29 7.41 -6.20 15.87
N THR A 30 6.38 -5.60 16.44
CA THR A 30 6.36 -5.20 17.86
C THR A 30 5.75 -6.29 18.75
N ALA A 31 5.97 -6.19 20.07
CA ALA A 31 5.33 -7.09 21.03
C ALA A 31 3.79 -7.02 21.01
N LYS A 32 3.23 -5.86 20.63
CA LYS A 32 1.79 -5.72 20.41
C LYS A 32 1.37 -6.52 19.18
N ASP A 33 2.11 -6.41 18.07
CA ASP A 33 1.79 -7.12 16.84
C ASP A 33 1.85 -8.64 17.05
N GLU A 34 2.86 -9.13 17.78
CA GLU A 34 2.94 -10.55 18.18
C GLU A 34 1.70 -11.00 18.97
N GLY A 35 1.21 -10.16 19.90
CA GLY A 35 -0.02 -10.41 20.65
C GLY A 35 -1.28 -10.44 19.77
N ASP A 36 -1.30 -9.66 18.69
CA ASP A 36 -2.43 -9.57 17.76
C ASP A 36 -2.46 -10.72 16.72
N LEU A 37 -1.34 -11.38 16.46
CA LEU A 37 -1.24 -12.46 15.46
C LEU A 37 -2.28 -13.56 15.67
N ALA A 38 -2.54 -13.95 16.93
CA ALA A 38 -3.54 -14.97 17.25
C ALA A 38 -4.94 -14.59 16.73
N ALA A 39 -5.32 -13.32 16.85
CA ALA A 39 -6.58 -12.82 16.35
C ALA A 39 -6.58 -12.74 14.82
N VAL A 40 -5.50 -12.29 14.19
CA VAL A 40 -5.40 -12.19 12.73
C VAL A 40 -5.51 -13.56 12.07
N ILE A 41 -4.77 -14.57 12.56
CA ILE A 41 -4.80 -15.94 12.03
C ILE A 41 -6.21 -16.56 12.11
N GLY A 42 -7.00 -16.17 13.12
CA GLY A 42 -8.36 -16.67 13.28
C GLY A 42 -9.39 -16.03 12.34
N ASN A 43 -9.17 -14.78 11.93
CA ASN A 43 -10.21 -13.91 11.38
C ASN A 43 -9.90 -13.28 10.01
N ALA A 44 -8.67 -13.39 9.50
CA ALA A 44 -8.25 -12.74 8.27
C ALA A 44 -7.68 -13.73 7.24
N ASP A 45 -7.91 -13.45 5.96
CA ASP A 45 -7.30 -14.18 4.85
C ASP A 45 -5.90 -13.67 4.51
N MET A 46 -5.61 -12.40 4.82
CA MET A 46 -4.32 -11.77 4.56
C MET A 46 -3.91 -10.84 5.72
N LEU A 47 -2.61 -10.72 5.93
CA LEU A 47 -1.98 -9.83 6.90
C LEU A 47 -1.21 -8.74 6.15
N GLY A 48 -1.50 -7.47 6.46
CA GLY A 48 -0.70 -6.32 5.99
C GLY A 48 0.45 -6.05 6.95
N TYR A 49 1.69 -6.25 6.50
CA TYR A 49 2.88 -6.12 7.34
C TYR A 49 3.54 -4.76 7.10
N SER A 50 3.53 -3.92 8.15
CA SER A 50 3.99 -2.52 8.08
C SER A 50 5.50 -2.43 8.26
N PHE A 51 6.11 -1.40 7.66
CA PHE A 51 7.51 -1.02 7.75
C PHE A 51 8.49 -2.14 7.37
N VAL A 52 8.03 -3.08 6.53
CA VAL A 52 8.89 -4.11 5.95
C VAL A 52 9.93 -3.44 5.07
N SER A 53 11.21 -3.69 5.36
CA SER A 53 12.32 -3.04 4.68
C SER A 53 13.39 -4.02 4.21
N ARG A 54 13.49 -5.20 4.82
CA ARG A 54 14.51 -6.21 4.52
C ARG A 54 13.94 -7.62 4.45
N PRO A 55 14.58 -8.55 3.72
CA PRO A 55 14.19 -9.96 3.69
C PRO A 55 14.07 -10.60 5.08
N GLU A 56 14.93 -10.21 6.01
CA GLU A 56 14.94 -10.73 7.39
C GLU A 56 13.68 -10.35 8.17
N ASP A 57 13.00 -9.26 7.78
CA ASP A 57 11.72 -8.88 8.39
C ASP A 57 10.65 -9.93 8.08
N LEU A 58 10.68 -10.51 6.87
CA LEU A 58 9.78 -11.61 6.51
C LEU A 58 10.06 -12.86 7.35
N ASP A 59 11.34 -13.15 7.60
CA ASP A 59 11.75 -14.28 8.44
C ASP A 59 11.30 -14.11 9.89
N LEU A 60 11.37 -12.87 10.40
CA LEU A 60 10.89 -12.52 11.72
C LEU A 60 9.39 -12.81 11.85
N LEU A 61 8.59 -12.38 10.87
CA LEU A 61 7.15 -12.65 10.84
C LEU A 61 6.86 -14.15 10.70
N GLU A 62 7.53 -14.88 9.81
CA GLU A 62 7.32 -16.32 9.66
C GLU A 62 7.64 -17.09 10.94
N LYS A 63 8.71 -16.69 11.65
CA LYS A 63 9.04 -17.28 12.96
C LYS A 63 7.93 -17.05 13.97
N ALA A 64 7.38 -15.84 14.03
CA ALA A 64 6.28 -15.50 14.93
C ALA A 64 5.00 -16.28 14.57
N LEU A 65 4.67 -16.37 13.29
CA LEU A 65 3.55 -17.15 12.77
C LEU A 65 3.70 -18.65 13.05
N GLY A 66 4.92 -19.19 12.96
CA GLY A 66 5.22 -20.61 13.25
C GLY A 66 4.94 -21.03 14.70
N ALA A 67 4.75 -20.08 15.63
CA ALA A 67 4.32 -20.37 16.99
C ALA A 67 2.80 -20.69 17.11
N HIS A 68 2.05 -20.59 16.01
CA HIS A 68 0.59 -20.76 15.97
C HIS A 68 0.14 -21.99 15.14
N PRO A 69 -1.08 -22.51 15.39
CA PRO A 69 -1.61 -23.72 14.74
C PRO A 69 -1.80 -23.61 13.20
N PRO A 70 -2.00 -24.74 12.49
CA PRO A 70 -1.81 -24.89 11.03
C PRO A 70 -2.70 -24.04 10.10
N ARG A 71 -3.66 -23.25 10.62
CA ARG A 71 -4.34 -22.23 9.79
C ARG A 71 -3.38 -21.20 9.21
N VAL A 72 -2.20 -21.05 9.83
CA VAL A 72 -1.13 -20.15 9.41
C VAL A 72 -0.74 -20.35 7.95
N GLU A 73 -0.66 -21.57 7.41
CA GLU A 73 -0.14 -21.82 6.04
C GLU A 73 -0.97 -21.17 4.92
N LYS A 74 -2.22 -20.75 5.21
CA LYS A 74 -3.11 -20.11 4.22
C LYS A 74 -3.16 -18.59 4.31
N LEU A 75 -2.62 -17.99 5.37
CA LEU A 75 -2.65 -16.55 5.56
C LEU A 75 -1.77 -15.87 4.51
N GLY A 76 -2.34 -15.07 3.61
CA GLY A 76 -1.57 -14.27 2.67
C GLY A 76 -0.80 -13.15 3.37
N LEU A 77 0.31 -12.72 2.78
CA LEU A 77 1.12 -11.62 3.29
C LEU A 77 1.12 -10.47 2.28
N VAL A 78 0.81 -9.26 2.74
CA VAL A 78 0.95 -8.03 1.97
C VAL A 78 2.03 -7.17 2.62
N ALA A 79 3.22 -7.10 2.01
CA ALA A 79 4.29 -6.22 2.49
C ALA A 79 3.97 -4.76 2.13
N LYS A 80 3.93 -3.88 3.14
CA LYS A 80 3.69 -2.45 2.95
C LYS A 80 5.02 -1.74 2.71
N ILE A 81 5.18 -1.20 1.51
CA ILE A 81 6.38 -0.49 1.10
C ILE A 81 6.23 0.99 1.50
N GLU A 82 6.77 1.30 2.67
CA GLU A 82 6.59 2.58 3.37
C GLU A 82 7.87 3.39 3.46
N GLN A 83 9.03 2.79 3.15
CA GLN A 83 10.34 3.41 3.34
C GLN A 83 11.24 3.23 2.11
N PRO A 84 12.17 4.18 1.85
CA PRO A 84 13.11 4.08 0.73
C PRO A 84 14.01 2.84 0.77
N GLU A 85 14.28 2.27 1.94
CA GLU A 85 15.00 1.00 2.07
C GLU A 85 14.19 -0.17 1.51
N ALA A 86 12.89 -0.21 1.78
CA ALA A 86 11.98 -1.22 1.26
C ALA A 86 11.91 -1.21 -0.27
N VAL A 87 11.90 -0.02 -0.89
CA VAL A 87 11.92 0.12 -2.36
C VAL A 87 13.22 -0.46 -2.92
N ARG A 88 14.38 -0.10 -2.34
CA ARG A 88 15.70 -0.63 -2.77
C ARG A 88 15.81 -2.14 -2.62
N ASN A 89 15.23 -2.69 -1.56
CA ASN A 89 15.28 -4.12 -1.26
C ASN A 89 14.12 -4.92 -1.85
N LEU A 90 13.20 -4.29 -2.59
CA LEU A 90 11.99 -4.93 -3.11
C LEU A 90 12.28 -6.22 -3.91
N PRO A 91 13.30 -6.28 -4.81
CA PRO A 91 13.63 -7.53 -5.49
C PRO A 91 14.02 -8.66 -4.52
N ALA A 92 14.79 -8.35 -3.47
CA ALA A 92 15.21 -9.31 -2.47
C ALA A 92 14.06 -9.75 -1.56
N LEU A 93 13.17 -8.82 -1.21
CA LEU A 93 11.93 -9.10 -0.48
C LEU A 93 11.04 -10.08 -1.26
N ILE A 94 10.81 -9.81 -2.54
CA ILE A 94 10.02 -10.67 -3.43
C ILE A 94 10.65 -12.06 -3.55
N ALA A 95 11.96 -12.12 -3.82
CA ALA A 95 12.68 -13.39 -3.92
C ALA A 95 12.58 -14.20 -2.62
N ARG A 96 12.76 -13.55 -1.47
CA ARG A 96 12.63 -14.21 -0.17
C ARG A 96 11.21 -14.70 0.08
N ALA A 97 10.20 -13.88 -0.17
CA ALA A 97 8.80 -14.26 -0.04
C ALA A 97 8.46 -15.51 -0.87
N HIS A 98 8.99 -15.60 -2.10
CA HIS A 98 8.82 -16.78 -2.94
C HIS A 98 9.43 -18.04 -2.31
N THR A 99 10.62 -17.93 -1.71
CA THR A 99 11.23 -19.08 -1.00
C THR A 99 10.46 -19.53 0.24
N LEU A 100 9.67 -18.65 0.85
CA LEU A 100 8.83 -18.96 2.01
C LEU A 100 7.53 -19.68 1.61
N GLY A 101 7.17 -19.66 0.32
CA GLY A 101 6.02 -20.42 -0.21
C GLY A 101 4.64 -19.89 0.17
N ARG A 102 4.55 -18.75 0.86
CA ARG A 102 3.30 -18.09 1.25
C ARG A 102 2.75 -17.22 0.11
N PRO A 103 1.42 -17.12 -0.08
CA PRO A 103 0.83 -16.12 -0.96
C PRO A 103 1.32 -14.72 -0.56
N PHE A 104 1.90 -14.00 -1.51
CA PHE A 104 2.56 -12.72 -1.26
C PHE A 104 2.04 -11.64 -2.20
N GLY A 105 1.82 -10.46 -1.65
CA GLY A 105 1.47 -9.24 -2.37
C GLY A 105 2.24 -8.05 -1.83
N VAL A 106 2.21 -6.95 -2.56
CA VAL A 106 2.91 -5.70 -2.21
C VAL A 106 1.90 -4.57 -2.15
N MET A 107 1.97 -3.72 -1.14
CA MET A 107 1.18 -2.50 -1.05
C MET A 107 2.09 -1.28 -1.20
N ILE A 108 1.74 -0.40 -2.14
CA ILE A 108 2.38 0.92 -2.29
C ILE A 108 1.74 1.85 -1.26
N ALA A 109 2.32 1.94 -0.07
CA ALA A 109 1.81 2.75 1.02
C ALA A 109 2.28 4.21 0.88
N ARG A 110 1.65 4.92 -0.07
CA ARG A 110 2.12 6.23 -0.57
C ARG A 110 2.17 7.31 0.50
N GLY A 111 1.31 7.26 1.52
CA GLY A 111 1.29 8.28 2.57
C GLY A 111 2.57 8.29 3.41
N ASP A 112 2.94 7.12 3.95
CA ASP A 112 4.15 6.96 4.74
C ASP A 112 5.40 7.09 3.85
N LEU A 113 5.37 6.52 2.64
CA LEU A 113 6.47 6.67 1.69
C LEU A 113 6.70 8.15 1.31
N ALA A 114 5.65 8.93 1.08
CA ALA A 114 5.77 10.37 0.79
C ALA A 114 6.35 11.15 1.97
N ALA A 115 6.10 10.72 3.20
CA ALA A 115 6.70 11.34 4.37
C ALA A 115 8.22 11.11 4.44
N GLU A 116 8.73 10.03 3.85
CA GLU A 116 10.13 9.65 3.81
C GLU A 116 10.89 10.22 2.61
N ILE A 117 10.32 10.17 1.40
CA ILE A 117 11.03 10.54 0.15
C ILE A 117 10.46 11.77 -0.57
N GLY A 118 9.37 12.36 -0.06
CA GLY A 118 8.67 13.47 -0.69
C GLY A 118 7.75 13.03 -1.84
N PHE A 119 6.74 13.87 -2.14
CA PHE A 119 5.70 13.58 -3.13
C PHE A 119 6.25 13.38 -4.55
N GLU A 120 7.26 14.16 -4.95
CA GLU A 120 7.87 14.07 -6.28
C GLU A 120 8.46 12.69 -6.52
N ARG A 121 9.24 12.17 -5.56
CA ARG A 121 9.85 10.84 -5.69
C ARG A 121 8.84 9.71 -5.58
N VAL A 122 7.75 9.86 -4.81
CA VAL A 122 6.70 8.82 -4.74
C VAL A 122 6.09 8.54 -6.10
N ALA A 123 5.87 9.57 -6.93
CA ALA A 123 5.33 9.41 -8.27
C ALA A 123 6.25 8.55 -9.18
N GLU A 124 7.56 8.60 -8.97
CA GLU A 124 8.52 7.74 -9.68
C GLU A 124 8.61 6.34 -9.06
N MET A 125 8.72 6.26 -7.73
CA MET A 125 8.92 4.99 -7.02
C MET A 125 7.71 4.06 -7.13
N GLN A 126 6.49 4.60 -7.21
CA GLN A 126 5.31 3.77 -7.46
C GLN A 126 5.40 3.04 -8.80
N GLU A 127 5.98 3.65 -9.84
CA GLU A 127 6.15 3.01 -11.14
C GLU A 127 7.18 1.88 -11.02
N GLU A 128 8.33 2.14 -10.39
CA GLU A 128 9.34 1.11 -10.13
C GLU A 128 8.77 -0.09 -9.36
N ILE A 129 7.98 0.15 -8.31
CA ILE A 129 7.33 -0.92 -7.54
C ILE A 129 6.38 -1.73 -8.45
N LEU A 130 5.53 -1.08 -9.24
CA LEU A 130 4.65 -1.76 -10.20
C LEU A 130 5.43 -2.55 -11.24
N TRP A 131 6.62 -2.10 -11.64
CA TRP A 131 7.45 -2.77 -12.64
C TRP A 131 8.06 -4.05 -12.08
N LEU A 132 8.63 -3.98 -10.88
CA LEU A 132 9.21 -5.13 -10.20
C LEU A 132 8.15 -6.17 -9.84
N CYS A 133 6.99 -5.73 -9.34
CA CYS A 133 5.91 -6.64 -8.97
C CYS A 133 5.29 -7.34 -10.20
N GLU A 134 5.04 -6.61 -11.29
CA GLU A 134 4.56 -7.19 -12.55
C GLU A 134 5.54 -8.25 -13.09
N ALA A 135 6.84 -7.92 -13.14
CA ALA A 135 7.88 -8.82 -13.63
C ALA A 135 7.99 -10.11 -12.80
N ALA A 136 7.69 -10.03 -11.50
CA ALA A 136 7.70 -11.17 -10.59
C ALA A 136 6.33 -11.85 -10.44
N SER A 137 5.29 -11.40 -11.16
CA SER A 137 3.91 -11.87 -11.00
C SER A 137 3.39 -11.76 -9.55
N VAL A 138 3.77 -10.68 -8.87
CA VAL A 138 3.32 -10.35 -7.51
C VAL A 138 2.20 -9.31 -7.59
N PRO A 139 1.00 -9.57 -7.03
CA PRO A 139 -0.10 -8.61 -7.05
C PRO A 139 0.24 -7.37 -6.23
N THR A 140 -0.13 -6.21 -6.76
CA THR A 140 0.11 -4.91 -6.11
C THR A 140 -1.18 -4.24 -5.67
N VAL A 141 -1.16 -3.66 -4.47
CA VAL A 141 -2.23 -2.81 -3.93
C VAL A 141 -1.80 -1.34 -4.05
N TRP A 142 -2.55 -0.58 -4.83
CA TRP A 142 -2.42 0.87 -4.92
C TRP A 142 -3.12 1.52 -3.72
N ALA A 143 -2.36 2.06 -2.78
CA ALA A 143 -2.90 2.45 -1.49
C ALA A 143 -2.62 3.90 -1.10
N THR A 144 -3.45 4.35 -0.16
CA THR A 144 -3.41 5.66 0.51
C THR A 144 -3.87 6.81 -0.39
N GLN A 145 -4.76 7.67 0.12
CA GLN A 145 -5.19 8.92 -0.53
C GLN A 145 -5.86 8.78 -1.92
N VAL A 146 -6.35 7.59 -2.27
CA VAL A 146 -7.23 7.43 -3.44
C VAL A 146 -8.60 7.96 -3.07
N LEU A 147 -9.09 8.98 -3.79
CA LEU A 147 -10.40 9.61 -3.54
C LEU A 147 -10.58 10.06 -2.08
N GLU A 148 -9.53 10.55 -1.43
CA GLU A 148 -9.51 10.98 -0.03
C GLU A 148 -10.54 12.08 0.29
N ASP A 149 -10.62 13.11 -0.55
CA ASP A 149 -11.54 14.24 -0.37
C ASP A 149 -12.98 13.79 -0.61
N LEU A 150 -13.22 12.89 -1.56
CA LEU A 150 -14.54 12.26 -1.70
C LEU A 150 -14.89 11.48 -0.43
N VAL A 151 -14.00 10.60 0.02
CA VAL A 151 -14.23 9.76 1.20
C VAL A 151 -14.53 10.59 2.46
N LYS A 152 -13.90 11.76 2.62
CA LYS A 152 -14.07 12.66 3.77
C LYS A 152 -15.22 13.65 3.62
N ASP A 153 -15.27 14.35 2.50
CA ASP A 153 -16.03 15.58 2.30
C ASP A 153 -17.11 15.44 1.20
N GLY A 154 -17.20 14.29 0.53
CA GLY A 154 -18.24 13.94 -0.43
C GLY A 154 -18.01 14.42 -1.86
N LEU A 155 -16.86 15.06 -2.15
CA LEU A 155 -16.54 15.57 -3.49
C LEU A 155 -15.07 15.29 -3.85
N PRO A 156 -14.79 14.57 -4.96
CA PRO A 156 -13.42 14.36 -5.41
C PRO A 156 -12.89 15.58 -6.16
N SER A 157 -11.59 15.81 -6.05
CA SER A 157 -10.85 16.73 -6.90
C SER A 157 -10.53 16.10 -8.26
N ARG A 158 -10.17 16.94 -9.25
CA ARG A 158 -9.71 16.47 -10.56
C ARG A 158 -8.41 15.64 -10.46
N GLY A 159 -7.55 15.99 -9.51
CA GLY A 159 -6.31 15.26 -9.24
C GLY A 159 -6.60 13.84 -8.78
N GLU A 160 -7.53 13.68 -7.84
CA GLU A 160 -7.92 12.36 -7.33
C GLU A 160 -8.61 11.48 -8.38
N MET A 161 -9.40 12.08 -9.28
CA MET A 161 -9.97 11.32 -10.40
C MET A 161 -8.88 10.78 -11.34
N THR A 162 -7.82 11.56 -11.56
CA THR A 162 -6.68 11.13 -12.37
C THR A 162 -5.88 10.05 -11.64
N ASP A 163 -5.65 10.22 -10.34
CA ASP A 163 -4.97 9.23 -9.51
C ASP A 163 -5.72 7.89 -9.47
N ALA A 164 -7.03 7.93 -9.23
CA ALA A 164 -7.89 6.76 -9.20
C ALA A 164 -7.93 6.05 -10.57
N ALA A 165 -7.92 6.79 -11.68
CA ALA A 165 -7.83 6.20 -13.01
C ALA A 165 -6.47 5.51 -13.24
N MET A 166 -5.39 6.10 -12.74
CA MET A 166 -4.03 5.52 -12.82
C MET A 166 -3.87 4.28 -11.95
N ALA A 167 -4.68 4.12 -10.92
CA ALA A 167 -4.70 2.96 -10.04
C ALA A 167 -5.19 1.67 -10.74
N ALA A 168 -5.84 1.77 -11.92
CA ALA A 168 -6.23 0.63 -12.77
C ALA A 168 -5.05 -0.27 -13.21
N ARG A 169 -3.82 0.20 -13.00
CA ARG A 169 -2.58 -0.52 -13.34
C ARG A 169 -2.17 -1.52 -12.26
N ALA A 170 -2.76 -1.42 -11.07
CA ALA A 170 -2.57 -2.35 -9.95
C ALA A 170 -3.70 -3.40 -9.89
N GLU A 171 -3.46 -4.53 -9.22
CA GLU A 171 -4.47 -5.56 -9.00
C GLU A 171 -5.58 -5.13 -8.05
N CYS A 172 -5.27 -4.20 -7.15
CA CYS A 172 -6.20 -3.75 -6.12
C CYS A 172 -5.97 -2.28 -5.80
N VAL A 173 -7.04 -1.60 -5.40
CA VAL A 173 -7.01 -0.21 -4.98
C VAL A 173 -7.60 -0.12 -3.57
N MET A 174 -6.86 0.50 -2.65
CA MET A 174 -7.28 0.67 -1.26
C MET A 174 -7.85 2.07 -1.05
N LEU A 175 -9.10 2.12 -0.58
CA LEU A 175 -9.74 3.35 -0.09
C LEU A 175 -9.57 3.47 1.43
N ASN A 176 -9.33 4.69 1.90
CA ASN A 176 -9.31 4.99 3.32
C ASN A 176 -10.73 5.01 3.91
N LYS A 177 -10.83 4.98 5.24
CA LYS A 177 -12.12 5.11 5.93
C LYS A 177 -12.67 6.53 5.82
N GLY A 178 -13.99 6.65 5.67
CA GLY A 178 -14.70 7.92 5.77
C GLY A 178 -16.19 7.76 5.53
N PRO A 179 -16.97 8.81 5.80
CA PRO A 179 -18.43 8.78 5.70
C PRO A 179 -18.94 8.39 4.31
N ALA A 180 -18.22 8.77 3.24
CA ALA A 180 -18.62 8.53 1.85
C ALA A 180 -17.89 7.34 1.21
N VAL A 181 -17.36 6.39 1.99
CA VAL A 181 -16.59 5.24 1.44
C VAL A 181 -17.41 4.40 0.46
N ALA A 182 -18.71 4.21 0.70
CA ALA A 182 -19.58 3.45 -0.21
C ALA A 182 -19.76 4.15 -1.57
N GLU A 183 -19.85 5.48 -1.57
CA GLU A 183 -19.90 6.30 -2.77
C GLU A 183 -18.57 6.23 -3.52
N ALA A 184 -17.45 6.31 -2.79
CA ALA A 184 -16.11 6.17 -3.36
C ALA A 184 -15.90 4.79 -4.01
N VAL A 185 -16.38 3.70 -3.41
CA VAL A 185 -16.35 2.36 -4.02
C VAL A 185 -17.14 2.33 -5.33
N THR A 186 -18.36 2.90 -5.34
CA THR A 186 -19.21 2.93 -6.55
C THR A 186 -18.58 3.75 -7.67
N LEU A 187 -18.01 4.91 -7.32
CA LEU A 187 -17.31 5.76 -8.28
C LEU A 187 -16.06 5.07 -8.83
N LEU A 188 -15.28 4.44 -7.96
CA LEU A 188 -14.06 3.74 -8.34
C LEU A 188 -14.36 2.56 -9.27
N ASP A 189 -15.37 1.74 -8.95
CA ASP A 189 -15.83 0.65 -9.81
C ASP A 189 -16.21 1.15 -11.21
N THR A 190 -17.02 2.22 -11.27
CA THR A 190 -17.42 2.85 -12.54
C THR A 190 -16.22 3.37 -13.32
N LEU A 191 -15.24 3.98 -12.63
CA LEU A 191 -14.05 4.55 -13.25
C LEU A 191 -13.12 3.46 -13.78
N LEU A 192 -12.84 2.43 -12.98
CA LEU A 192 -11.96 1.32 -13.35
C LEU A 192 -12.55 0.52 -14.50
N ALA A 193 -13.86 0.22 -14.48
CA ALA A 193 -14.53 -0.47 -15.59
C ALA A 193 -14.42 0.29 -16.93
N ARG A 194 -14.38 1.63 -16.89
CA ARG A 194 -14.12 2.45 -18.08
C ARG A 194 -12.64 2.41 -18.48
N MET A 195 -11.73 2.46 -17.52
CA MET A 195 -10.29 2.46 -17.76
C MET A 195 -9.77 1.13 -18.31
N ASP A 196 -10.37 0.00 -17.92
CA ASP A 196 -10.03 -1.34 -18.42
C ASP A 196 -10.19 -1.45 -19.94
N GLU A 197 -11.07 -0.64 -20.54
CA GLU A 197 -11.24 -0.58 -21.98
C GLU A 197 -10.09 0.14 -22.70
N HIS A 198 -9.29 0.94 -21.98
CA HIS A 198 -8.26 1.83 -22.51
C HIS A 198 -6.84 1.40 -22.15
N ILE A 199 -6.67 0.79 -20.98
CA ILE A 199 -5.37 0.40 -20.44
C ILE A 199 -5.51 -1.00 -19.85
N PHE A 200 -4.64 -1.91 -20.28
CA PHE A 200 -4.39 -3.15 -19.57
C PHE A 200 -3.02 -3.06 -18.93
N LYS A 201 -2.97 -2.97 -17.59
CA LYS A 201 -1.72 -2.77 -16.84
C LYS A 201 -0.96 -1.54 -17.34
N LYS A 202 0.14 -1.70 -18.06
CA LYS A 202 0.94 -0.58 -18.61
C LYS A 202 0.79 -0.43 -20.12
N THR A 203 -0.04 -1.26 -20.73
CA THR A 203 -0.19 -1.34 -22.17
C THR A 203 -1.47 -0.61 -22.58
N PRO A 204 -1.36 0.49 -23.35
CA PRO A 204 -2.52 1.10 -23.96
C PRO A 204 -3.19 0.10 -24.91
N THR A 205 -4.50 -0.06 -24.81
CA THR A 205 -5.27 -0.91 -25.73
C THR A 205 -5.57 -0.19 -27.06
N LEU A 206 -5.36 1.13 -27.09
CA LEU A 206 -5.64 2.02 -28.22
C LEU A 206 -7.08 1.91 -28.74
N ARG A 207 -8.03 1.61 -27.84
CA ARG A 207 -9.45 1.57 -28.17
C ARG A 207 -9.90 2.91 -28.76
N ALA A 208 -10.69 2.85 -29.83
CA ALA A 208 -11.32 4.02 -30.42
C ALA A 208 -12.21 4.74 -29.40
N LEU A 209 -11.90 6.02 -29.14
CA LEU A 209 -12.78 6.90 -28.38
C LEU A 209 -13.92 7.33 -29.29
N LYS A 210 -15.16 7.00 -28.92
CA LYS A 210 -16.35 7.66 -29.47
C LYS A 210 -16.56 8.92 -28.66
N SER A 211 -15.68 9.91 -28.86
CA SER A 211 -16.02 11.28 -28.46
C SER A 211 -17.24 11.66 -29.28
N TRP A 212 -18.30 12.14 -28.61
CA TRP A 212 -19.69 12.38 -29.08
C TRP A 212 -20.51 11.15 -29.51
#